data_AF-A0A7Y3U9V5-F1
#
_entry.id   AF-A0A7Y3U9V5-F1
#
_cell.length_a   1.000
_cell.length_b   1.000
_cell.length_c   1.000
_cell.angle_alpha   90.00
_cell.angle_beta   90.00
_cell.angle_gamma   90.00
#
_symmetry.space_group_name_H-M   'P 1'
#
loop_
_entity.id
_entity.type
_entity.pdbx_description
1 polymer ?
#
loop_
_entity_poly.entity_id
_entity_poly.type
_entity_poly.pdbx_seq_one_letter_code
_entity_poly.pdbx_strand_id
1 'polypeptide(L)'
;MGASAVVGACVMCSHFVGRLLSRRQHGAVEGSAAYPAVRAKRAVWESDGFVIRPPGALESDEDFLAACIRCYRCQDACEPGSIRFFGDGAGPSFHSPFIDPSVKGCTLCMKCTTACPTQALADLTWEQRGEVRMATVELREDLCLSYKAKRIRDEQALLMELGREATEASAMYERRGPCGECYAICPRRRHAIRLEPGGFLAPIVNEEECVGCGMCEEICRAVVRGEPAIRVVPTRRIAGAYNGTHSKQPQKKEVG
;
A
#
# COMPACT_ATOMS: atom_id res chain seq x y z
N MET A 1 15.86 -52.57 -46.28
CA MET A 1 14.70 -53.50 -46.24
C MET A 1 13.85 -53.11 -45.06
N GLY A 2 12.84 -52.29 -45.32
CA GLY A 2 11.89 -51.81 -44.31
C GLY A 2 10.60 -52.60 -44.37
N ALA A 3 9.99 -52.79 -43.20
CA ALA A 3 8.55 -52.91 -42.98
C ALA A 3 8.31 -52.98 -41.46
N SER A 4 7.61 -51.99 -40.89
CA SER A 4 6.54 -52.28 -39.92
C SER A 4 5.68 -51.05 -39.62
N ALA A 5 4.43 -51.18 -40.09
CA ALA A 5 3.16 -50.73 -39.52
C ALA A 5 2.98 -49.27 -39.08
N VAL A 6 2.20 -48.53 -39.89
CA VAL A 6 1.46 -47.33 -39.49
C VAL A 6 -0.03 -47.68 -39.43
N VAL A 7 -0.65 -47.47 -38.26
CA VAL A 7 -2.10 -47.46 -38.00
C VAL A 7 -2.30 -46.30 -37.02
N GLY A 8 -3.25 -45.37 -37.10
CA GLY A 8 -4.37 -45.11 -37.99
C GLY A 8 -4.90 -43.72 -37.59
N ALA A 9 -5.06 -42.81 -38.56
CA ALA A 9 -5.62 -41.48 -38.33
C ALA A 9 -7.12 -41.51 -38.69
N CYS A 10 -7.98 -41.27 -37.70
CA CYS A 10 -9.43 -41.28 -37.88
C CYS A 10 -9.92 -39.88 -38.32
N VAL A 11 -10.16 -39.76 -39.63
CA VAL A 11 -11.37 -39.24 -40.28
C VAL A 11 -12.19 -38.21 -39.49
N MET A 12 -12.04 -36.92 -39.84
CA MET A 12 -13.13 -36.00 -40.23
C MET A 12 -12.65 -34.55 -40.11
N CYS A 13 -12.00 -34.08 -41.17
CA CYS A 13 -11.91 -32.67 -41.47
C CYS A 13 -12.38 -32.47 -42.91
N SER A 14 -13.08 -31.36 -43.15
CA SER A 14 -13.58 -30.89 -44.45
C SER A 14 -14.97 -31.39 -44.81
N HIS A 15 -15.99 -30.64 -44.40
CA HIS A 15 -16.96 -30.10 -45.35
C HIS A 15 -17.73 -28.94 -44.68
N PHE A 16 -17.90 -27.87 -45.45
CA PHE A 16 -18.94 -26.85 -45.31
C PHE A 16 -18.69 -25.62 -44.42
N VAL A 17 -17.92 -24.72 -45.02
CA VAL A 17 -18.01 -23.26 -44.87
C VAL A 17 -19.45 -22.78 -45.14
N GLY A 18 -19.96 -21.91 -44.26
CA GLY A 18 -20.89 -20.84 -44.63
C GLY A 18 -22.39 -21.10 -44.45
N ARG A 19 -22.96 -20.65 -43.32
CA ARG A 19 -24.22 -19.89 -43.37
C ARG A 19 -24.39 -18.97 -42.15
N LEU A 20 -24.51 -17.70 -42.51
CA LEU A 20 -24.82 -16.52 -41.73
C LEU A 20 -26.21 -16.58 -41.07
N LEU A 21 -26.31 -15.90 -39.91
CA LEU A 21 -27.49 -15.28 -39.29
C LEU A 21 -28.46 -16.16 -38.51
N SER A 22 -28.38 -16.09 -37.17
CA SER A 22 -29.54 -15.72 -36.34
C SER A 22 -29.12 -15.40 -34.90
N ARG A 23 -29.45 -14.17 -34.48
CA ARG A 23 -29.78 -13.73 -33.12
C ARG A 23 -29.19 -14.52 -31.95
N ARG A 24 -28.21 -13.94 -31.26
CA ARG A 24 -28.04 -14.12 -29.81
C ARG A 24 -27.87 -12.77 -29.13
N GLN A 25 -29.02 -12.22 -28.76
CA GLN A 25 -29.14 -11.22 -27.71
C GLN A 25 -28.88 -11.96 -26.39
N HIS A 26 -27.66 -11.84 -25.87
CA HIS A 26 -27.35 -12.11 -24.47
C HIS A 26 -27.10 -10.72 -23.87
N GLY A 27 -28.06 -10.11 -23.16
CA GLY A 27 -28.59 -10.65 -21.91
C GLY A 27 -27.66 -10.15 -20.82
N ALA A 28 -27.91 -8.92 -20.36
CA ALA A 28 -27.20 -8.31 -19.25
C ALA A 28 -27.29 -9.23 -18.03
N VAL A 29 -26.14 -9.77 -17.59
CA VAL A 29 -26.01 -10.33 -16.26
C VAL A 29 -25.75 -9.19 -15.30
N GLU A 30 -26.84 -8.61 -14.82
CA GLU A 30 -26.87 -7.87 -13.57
C GLU A 30 -26.41 -8.82 -12.45
N GLY A 31 -25.27 -8.50 -11.82
CA GLY A 31 -24.76 -9.33 -10.73
C GLY A 31 -23.26 -9.21 -10.49
N SER A 32 -22.74 -8.00 -10.29
CA SER A 32 -21.58 -7.85 -9.42
C SER A 32 -22.06 -7.20 -8.13
N ALA A 33 -22.16 -8.01 -7.08
CA ALA A 33 -22.30 -7.52 -5.72
C ALA A 33 -21.21 -6.47 -5.50
N ALA A 34 -21.61 -5.21 -5.37
CA ALA A 34 -20.72 -4.14 -4.99
C ALA A 34 -20.11 -4.53 -3.64
N TYR A 35 -18.84 -4.97 -3.66
CA TYR A 35 -18.05 -5.01 -2.44
C TYR A 35 -18.15 -3.61 -1.83
N PRO A 36 -18.60 -3.47 -0.57
CA PRO A 36 -18.73 -2.17 0.05
C PRO A 36 -17.37 -1.49 -0.06
N ALA A 37 -17.36 -0.28 -0.64
CA ALA A 37 -16.16 0.49 -0.89
C ALA A 37 -15.25 0.39 0.34
N VAL A 38 -14.07 -0.20 0.15
CA VAL A 38 -12.99 -0.18 1.14
C VAL A 38 -12.91 1.28 1.58
N ARG A 39 -13.25 1.56 2.84
CA ARG A 39 -13.31 2.94 3.36
C ARG A 39 -12.02 3.64 2.98
N ALA A 40 -12.09 4.57 2.03
CA ALA A 40 -10.92 5.29 1.57
C ALA A 40 -10.23 5.92 2.79
N LYS A 41 -8.94 5.67 2.94
CA LYS A 41 -8.13 6.30 4.00
C LYS A 41 -8.00 7.78 3.66
N ARG A 42 -8.02 8.62 4.68
CA ARG A 42 -7.68 10.03 4.50
C ARG A 42 -6.19 10.12 4.15
N ALA A 43 -5.90 10.88 3.12
CA ALA A 43 -4.53 11.03 2.66
C ALA A 43 -3.72 11.90 3.64
N VAL A 44 -2.48 11.50 3.90
CA VAL A 44 -1.59 12.18 4.85
C VAL A 44 -1.23 13.60 4.38
N TRP A 45 -1.30 13.90 3.08
CA TRP A 45 -1.05 15.24 2.55
C TRP A 45 -2.19 16.24 2.80
N GLU A 46 -3.33 15.80 3.34
CA GLU A 46 -4.41 16.70 3.76
C GLU A 46 -4.09 17.47 5.05
N SER A 47 -3.02 17.13 5.79
CA SER A 47 -2.56 17.88 6.96
C SER A 47 -1.43 18.86 6.61
N ASP A 48 -1.54 20.07 7.17
CA ASP A 48 -0.71 21.24 6.86
C ASP A 48 0.80 20.96 6.84
N GLY A 49 1.40 20.91 5.65
CA GLY A 49 2.86 21.06 5.48
C GLY A 49 3.72 19.81 5.75
N PHE A 50 3.17 18.60 5.65
CA PHE A 50 3.93 17.35 5.81
C PHE A 50 3.87 16.48 4.53
N VAL A 51 5.04 16.05 4.03
CA VAL A 51 5.18 15.23 2.82
C VAL A 51 6.15 14.09 3.05
N ILE A 52 5.90 12.96 2.39
CA ILE A 52 6.83 11.85 2.33
C ILE A 52 7.52 11.91 0.98
N ARG A 53 8.81 12.24 0.96
CA ARG A 53 9.60 12.21 -0.28
C ARG A 53 9.97 10.78 -0.65
N PRO A 54 10.27 10.50 -1.94
CA PRO A 54 10.80 9.20 -2.36
C PRO A 54 12.08 8.81 -1.60
N PRO A 55 12.45 7.52 -1.59
CA PRO A 55 13.70 7.08 -0.96
C PRO A 55 14.90 7.80 -1.57
N GLY A 56 15.91 8.09 -0.73
CA GLY A 56 17.12 8.80 -1.13
C GLY A 56 16.97 10.32 -1.24
N ALA A 57 15.78 10.89 -1.03
CA ALA A 57 15.64 12.35 -1.01
C ALA A 57 16.58 13.00 0.02
N LEU A 58 17.22 14.09 -0.40
CA LEU A 58 18.11 14.88 0.46
C LEU A 58 17.42 15.23 1.79
N GLU A 59 18.22 15.30 2.85
CA GLU A 59 17.73 15.48 4.22
C GLU A 59 16.90 16.76 4.38
N SER A 60 17.40 17.88 3.84
CA SER A 60 16.65 19.12 3.77
C SER A 60 15.71 19.09 2.57
N ASP A 61 14.42 19.38 2.81
CA ASP A 61 13.45 19.53 1.72
C ASP A 61 13.78 20.73 0.83
N GLU A 62 14.46 21.76 1.35
CA GLU A 62 14.92 22.90 0.56
C GLU A 62 16.01 22.49 -0.43
N ASP A 63 17.02 21.73 0.03
CA ASP A 63 18.09 21.20 -0.84
C ASP A 63 17.52 20.24 -1.89
N PHE A 64 16.56 19.40 -1.48
CA PHE A 64 15.83 18.55 -2.39
C PHE A 64 15.12 19.35 -3.50
N LEU A 65 14.37 20.40 -3.12
CA LEU A 65 13.65 21.24 -4.08
C LEU A 65 14.58 22.06 -4.98
N ALA A 66 15.75 22.45 -4.49
CA ALA A 66 16.79 23.12 -5.27
C ALA A 66 17.44 22.17 -6.29
N ALA A 67 17.70 20.91 -5.91
CA ALA A 67 18.30 19.91 -6.78
C ALA A 67 17.30 19.25 -7.76
N CYS A 68 16.01 19.18 -7.39
CA CYS A 68 15.00 18.51 -8.20
C CYS A 68 14.60 19.35 -9.41
N ILE A 69 15.02 18.91 -10.60
CA ILE A 69 14.63 19.53 -11.88
C ILE A 69 13.25 19.12 -12.38
N ARG A 70 12.46 18.38 -11.57
CA ARG A 70 11.07 18.02 -11.89
C ARG A 70 10.92 17.29 -13.23
N CYS A 71 11.88 16.40 -13.53
CA CYS A 71 11.96 15.70 -14.81
C CYS A 71 11.11 14.43 -14.91
N TYR A 72 10.36 14.07 -13.86
CA TYR A 72 9.46 12.90 -13.81
C TYR A 72 10.10 11.51 -13.98
N ARG A 73 11.40 11.40 -14.24
CA ARG A 73 12.09 10.10 -14.43
C ARG A 73 11.94 9.13 -13.25
N CYS A 74 11.84 9.65 -12.03
CA CYS A 74 11.60 8.81 -10.86
C CYS A 74 10.19 8.19 -10.86
N GLN A 75 9.19 8.85 -11.43
CA GLN A 75 7.84 8.30 -11.62
C GLN A 75 7.87 7.20 -12.67
N ASP A 76 8.52 7.43 -13.81
CA ASP A 76 8.61 6.46 -14.90
C ASP A 76 9.33 5.18 -14.45
N ALA A 77 10.36 5.32 -13.61
CA ALA A 77 11.09 4.21 -13.02
C ALA A 77 10.32 3.48 -11.91
N CYS A 78 9.23 4.06 -11.38
CA CYS A 78 8.47 3.51 -10.26
C CYS A 78 7.40 2.53 -10.76
N GLU A 79 7.81 1.30 -11.07
CA GLU A 79 6.88 0.22 -11.48
C GLU A 79 5.68 0.01 -10.54
N PRO A 80 5.82 0.09 -9.20
CA PRO A 80 4.67 -0.05 -8.30
C PRO A 80 3.67 1.13 -8.35
N GLY A 81 4.06 2.27 -8.95
CA GLY A 81 3.25 3.49 -8.98
C GLY A 81 3.18 4.25 -7.65
N SER A 82 4.17 4.08 -6.76
CA SER A 82 4.20 4.73 -5.45
C SER A 82 4.51 6.24 -5.52
N ILE A 83 5.25 6.67 -6.55
CA ILE A 83 5.67 8.07 -6.70
C ILE A 83 4.60 8.86 -7.45
N ARG A 84 4.09 9.89 -6.79
CA ARG A 84 3.14 10.88 -7.30
C ARG A 84 3.80 12.24 -7.36
N PHE A 85 3.19 13.16 -8.10
CA PHE A 85 3.71 14.51 -8.29
C PHE A 85 2.66 15.53 -7.88
N PHE A 86 3.12 16.60 -7.23
CA PHE A 86 2.26 17.72 -6.94
C PHE A 86 1.80 18.42 -8.22
N GLY A 87 0.57 18.93 -8.18
CA GLY A 87 -0.01 19.70 -9.27
C GLY A 87 0.45 21.15 -9.30
N ASP A 88 -0.09 21.88 -10.27
CA ASP A 88 0.05 23.33 -10.36
C ASP A 88 -0.57 23.98 -9.12
N GLY A 89 0.14 24.93 -8.54
CA GLY A 89 -0.30 25.62 -7.32
C GLY A 89 0.28 25.07 -6.03
N ALA A 90 1.05 23.97 -6.01
CA ALA A 90 1.69 23.43 -4.80
C ALA A 90 2.87 24.25 -4.23
N GLY A 91 2.92 25.55 -4.53
CA GLY A 91 3.97 26.47 -4.07
C GLY A 91 5.38 25.99 -4.43
N PRO A 92 6.35 26.04 -3.50
CA PRO A 92 7.72 25.54 -3.73
C PRO A 92 7.77 24.08 -4.18
N SER A 93 6.80 23.27 -3.74
CA SER A 93 6.68 21.86 -4.07
C SER A 93 6.03 21.58 -5.43
N PHE A 94 5.74 22.60 -6.26
CA PHE A 94 5.16 22.39 -7.60
C PHE A 94 5.93 21.31 -8.38
N HIS A 95 5.21 20.36 -8.97
CA HIS A 95 5.79 19.27 -9.77
C HIS A 95 6.97 18.53 -9.13
N SER A 96 7.01 18.47 -7.80
CA SER A 96 7.99 17.66 -7.07
C SER A 96 7.36 16.32 -6.66
N PRO A 97 8.16 15.25 -6.55
CA PRO A 97 7.64 13.93 -6.23
C PRO A 97 7.33 13.77 -4.74
N PHE A 98 6.31 12.97 -4.45
CA PHE A 98 5.92 12.55 -3.11
C PHE A 98 5.33 11.13 -3.14
N ILE A 99 5.19 10.54 -1.96
CA ILE A 99 4.55 9.24 -1.74
C ILE A 99 3.34 9.44 -0.83
N ASP A 100 2.24 8.78 -1.17
CA ASP A 100 1.00 8.79 -0.39
C ASP A 100 0.69 7.34 0.06
N PRO A 101 1.10 6.96 1.28
CA PRO A 101 0.87 5.61 1.81
C PRO A 101 -0.60 5.20 1.92
N SER A 102 -1.52 6.17 1.94
CA SER A 102 -2.96 5.90 1.94
C SER A 102 -3.42 5.31 0.60
N VAL A 103 -2.65 5.53 -0.47
CA VAL A 103 -2.89 5.04 -1.83
C VAL A 103 -1.92 3.92 -2.20
N LYS A 104 -0.61 4.19 -2.12
CA LYS A 104 0.44 3.24 -2.51
C LYS A 104 1.75 3.52 -1.77
N GLY A 105 2.19 2.57 -0.95
CA GLY A 105 3.49 2.57 -0.30
C GLY A 105 4.64 2.25 -1.26
N CYS A 106 5.84 2.68 -0.91
CA CYS A 106 7.08 2.38 -1.60
C CYS A 106 7.53 0.94 -1.34
N THR A 107 7.89 0.20 -2.39
CA THR A 107 8.43 -1.17 -2.26
C THR A 107 9.93 -1.24 -1.94
N LEU A 108 10.59 -0.08 -1.86
CA LEU A 108 12.05 0.05 -1.64
C LEU A 108 12.91 -0.68 -2.69
N CYS A 109 12.51 -0.64 -3.97
CA CYS A 109 13.30 -1.22 -5.06
C CYS A 109 14.49 -0.35 -5.52
N MET A 110 14.57 0.90 -5.06
CA MET A 110 15.58 1.92 -5.41
C MET A 110 15.71 2.30 -6.89
N LYS A 111 14.93 1.74 -7.83
CA LYS A 111 15.00 2.13 -9.26
C LYS A 111 14.87 3.64 -9.51
N CYS A 112 14.09 4.34 -8.67
CA CYS A 112 13.90 5.78 -8.77
C CYS A 112 15.14 6.61 -8.37
N THR A 113 15.99 6.12 -7.47
CA THR A 113 17.21 6.83 -7.04
C THR A 113 18.25 6.81 -8.16
N THR A 114 18.47 5.65 -8.76
CA THR A 114 19.37 5.48 -9.92
C THR A 114 18.87 6.24 -11.16
N ALA A 115 17.55 6.43 -11.31
CA ALA A 115 16.98 7.21 -12.41
C ALA A 115 17.15 8.73 -12.26
N CYS A 116 17.50 9.24 -11.08
CA CYS A 116 17.56 10.66 -10.78
C CYS A 116 18.86 11.31 -11.33
N PRO A 117 18.81 12.15 -12.37
CA PRO A 117 20.02 12.68 -13.00
C PRO A 117 20.74 13.75 -12.17
N THR A 118 20.03 14.41 -11.24
CA THR A 118 20.57 15.53 -10.46
C THR A 118 20.95 15.15 -9.03
N GLN A 119 20.82 13.86 -8.68
CA GLN A 119 21.06 13.37 -7.31
C GLN A 119 20.20 14.07 -6.23
N ALA A 120 19.06 14.68 -6.62
CA ALA A 120 18.03 15.08 -5.66
C ALA A 120 17.52 13.88 -4.85
N LEU A 121 17.54 12.69 -5.47
CA LEU A 121 17.53 11.42 -4.79
C LEU A 121 18.95 10.86 -4.83
N ALA A 122 19.57 10.65 -3.67
CA ALA A 122 20.85 9.98 -3.53
C ALA A 122 20.78 8.58 -4.15
N ASP A 123 21.80 8.19 -4.91
CA ASP A 123 21.88 6.86 -5.51
C ASP A 123 22.06 5.81 -4.40
N LEU A 124 21.18 4.82 -4.38
CA LEU A 124 21.07 3.83 -3.31
C LEU A 124 20.90 2.46 -3.94
N THR A 125 21.59 1.47 -3.38
CA THR A 125 21.38 0.07 -3.74
C THR A 125 20.31 -0.58 -2.87
N TRP A 126 19.88 -1.78 -3.25
CA TRP A 126 18.89 -2.53 -2.50
C TRP A 126 19.37 -2.90 -1.09
N GLU A 127 20.67 -3.16 -0.94
CA GLU A 127 21.33 -3.48 0.33
C GLU A 127 21.20 -2.31 1.33
N GLN A 128 21.24 -1.08 0.83
CA GLN A 128 21.15 0.16 1.61
C GLN A 128 19.73 0.57 1.98
N ARG A 129 18.72 -0.24 1.65
CA ARG A 129 17.31 0.03 2.02
C ARG A 129 17.09 0.28 3.52
N GLY A 130 18.00 -0.19 4.38
CA GLY A 130 17.95 0.04 5.83
C GLY A 130 18.41 1.42 6.26
N GLU A 131 19.10 2.15 5.40
CA GLU A 131 19.61 3.51 5.63
C GLU A 131 18.56 4.56 5.24
N VAL A 132 17.55 4.16 4.45
CA VAL A 132 16.45 5.03 4.02
C VAL A 132 15.67 5.58 5.22
N ARG A 133 15.41 6.88 5.22
CA ARG A 133 14.59 7.57 6.23
C ARG A 133 13.58 8.48 5.53
N MET A 134 12.46 7.93 5.08
CA MET A 134 11.42 8.72 4.39
C MET A 134 10.40 9.32 5.37
N ALA A 135 10.08 8.56 6.41
CA ALA A 135 9.04 8.84 7.40
C ALA A 135 9.16 7.82 8.56
N THR A 136 8.30 7.94 9.57
CA THR A 136 8.09 6.91 10.60
C THR A 136 6.62 6.49 10.61
N VAL A 137 6.20 5.67 11.57
CA VAL A 137 4.80 5.21 11.67
C VAL A 137 4.27 5.35 13.10
N GLU A 138 3.03 5.78 13.21
CA GLU A 138 2.25 5.80 14.44
C GLU A 138 1.26 4.63 14.44
N LEU A 139 1.18 3.92 15.57
CA LEU A 139 0.27 2.80 15.77
C LEU A 139 -0.84 3.18 16.77
N ARG A 140 -2.08 3.10 16.31
CA ARG A 140 -3.30 3.26 17.10
C ARG A 140 -3.79 1.89 17.58
N GLU A 141 -3.36 1.49 18.78
CA GLU A 141 -3.75 0.22 19.41
C GLU A 141 -5.27 0.10 19.61
N ASP A 142 -5.95 1.23 19.83
CA ASP A 142 -7.40 1.30 19.97
C ASP A 142 -8.15 0.96 18.67
N LEU A 143 -7.50 1.09 17.51
CA LEU A 143 -8.02 0.72 16.19
C LEU A 143 -7.52 -0.66 15.72
N CYS A 144 -6.31 -1.05 16.10
CA CYS A 144 -5.65 -2.26 15.63
C CYS A 144 -6.43 -3.54 15.99
N LEU A 145 -6.65 -4.41 14.99
CA LEU A 145 -7.42 -5.64 15.18
C LEU A 145 -6.72 -6.62 16.14
N SER A 146 -5.39 -6.70 16.11
CA SER A 146 -4.63 -7.58 17.01
C SER A 146 -4.69 -7.11 18.46
N TYR A 147 -4.55 -5.80 18.70
CA TYR A 147 -4.70 -5.22 20.04
C TYR A 147 -6.14 -5.31 20.57
N LYS A 148 -7.15 -5.17 19.69
CA LYS A 148 -8.55 -5.44 20.08
C LYS A 148 -8.78 -6.89 20.46
N ALA A 149 -8.29 -7.83 19.66
CA ALA A 149 -8.41 -9.26 19.95
C ALA A 149 -7.70 -9.64 21.26
N LYS A 150 -6.52 -9.05 21.52
CA LYS A 150 -5.80 -9.20 22.78
C LYS A 150 -6.65 -8.72 23.97
N ARG A 151 -7.16 -7.48 23.92
CA ARG A 151 -8.00 -6.92 25.00
C ARG A 151 -9.23 -7.76 25.32
N ILE A 152 -9.93 -8.24 24.30
CA ILE A 152 -11.14 -9.06 24.49
C ILE A 152 -10.78 -10.38 25.19
N ARG A 153 -9.68 -11.03 24.82
CA ARG A 153 -9.27 -12.26 25.50
C ARG A 153 -8.75 -12.01 26.91
N ASP A 154 -8.00 -10.94 27.12
CA ASP A 154 -7.53 -10.54 28.45
C ASP A 154 -8.75 -10.31 29.38
N GLU A 155 -9.82 -9.67 28.88
CA GLU A 155 -11.09 -9.50 29.60
C GLU A 155 -11.82 -10.83 29.85
N GLN A 156 -11.89 -11.72 28.85
CA GLN A 156 -12.50 -13.05 29.01
C GLN A 156 -11.76 -13.91 30.05
N ALA A 157 -10.42 -13.90 30.05
CA ALA A 157 -9.61 -14.63 31.02
C ALA A 157 -9.94 -14.17 32.45
N LEU A 158 -10.03 -12.84 32.67
CA LEU A 158 -10.44 -12.27 33.96
C LEU A 158 -11.86 -12.70 34.35
N LEU A 159 -12.81 -12.72 33.42
CA LEU A 159 -14.18 -13.16 33.71
C LEU A 159 -14.22 -14.64 34.13
N MET A 160 -13.45 -15.49 33.46
CA MET A 160 -13.33 -16.91 33.82
C MET A 160 -12.70 -17.09 35.21
N GLU A 161 -11.65 -16.33 35.53
CA GLU A 161 -11.05 -16.31 36.87
C GLU A 161 -12.07 -15.88 37.95
N LEU A 162 -12.99 -14.99 37.61
CA LEU A 162 -14.10 -14.55 38.46
C LEU A 162 -15.31 -15.51 38.45
N GLY A 163 -15.21 -16.68 37.80
CA GLY A 163 -16.28 -17.68 37.71
C GLY A 163 -17.47 -17.27 36.83
N ARG A 164 -17.29 -16.28 35.94
CA ARG A 164 -18.31 -15.81 34.99
C ARG A 164 -18.11 -16.50 33.64
N GLU A 165 -19.21 -16.97 33.06
CA GLU A 165 -19.18 -17.60 31.74
C GLU A 165 -18.95 -16.59 30.62
N ALA A 166 -18.25 -17.01 29.57
CA ALA A 166 -18.02 -16.19 28.38
C ALA A 166 -19.33 -15.98 27.60
N THR A 167 -19.63 -14.73 27.25
CA THR A 167 -20.81 -14.42 26.41
C THR A 167 -20.58 -14.79 24.95
N GLU A 168 -21.65 -15.07 24.19
CA GLU A 168 -21.58 -15.39 22.76
C GLU A 168 -20.88 -14.30 21.92
N ALA A 169 -20.99 -13.03 22.33
CA ALA A 169 -20.30 -11.91 21.67
C ALA A 169 -18.77 -12.04 21.72
N SER A 170 -18.23 -12.63 22.80
CA SER A 170 -16.79 -12.83 22.99
C SER A 170 -16.27 -14.00 22.13
N ALA A 171 -17.07 -15.07 21.95
CA ALA A 171 -16.74 -16.22 21.10
C ALA A 171 -16.57 -15.87 19.61
N MET A 172 -17.19 -14.79 19.12
CA MET A 172 -17.05 -14.34 17.74
C MET A 172 -15.65 -13.80 17.41
N TYR A 173 -14.97 -13.19 18.38
CA TYR A 173 -13.61 -12.66 18.21
C TYR A 173 -12.53 -13.76 18.22
N GLU A 174 -12.79 -14.88 18.88
CA GLU A 174 -11.85 -16.01 18.91
C GLU A 174 -11.69 -16.70 17.55
N ARG A 175 -12.74 -16.67 16.69
CA ARG A 175 -12.73 -17.29 15.36
C ARG A 175 -11.96 -16.50 14.32
N ARG A 176 -11.77 -15.20 14.54
CA ARG A 176 -10.95 -14.36 13.65
C ARG A 176 -9.50 -14.52 14.10
N GLY A 177 -8.72 -15.26 13.31
CA GLY A 177 -7.28 -15.42 13.55
C GLY A 177 -6.57 -14.07 13.68
N PRO A 178 -5.39 -14.03 14.33
CA PRO A 178 -4.69 -12.79 14.62
C PRO A 178 -4.37 -12.02 13.32
N CYS A 179 -4.59 -10.71 13.33
CA CYS A 179 -4.18 -9.85 12.23
C CYS A 179 -2.64 -9.70 12.24
N GLY A 180 -2.03 -9.65 11.06
CA GLY A 180 -0.57 -9.55 10.93
C GLY A 180 -0.10 -8.94 9.61
N GLU A 181 -1.01 -8.29 8.87
CA GLU A 181 -0.75 -7.81 7.51
C GLU A 181 0.40 -6.79 7.46
N CYS A 182 0.43 -5.84 8.41
CA CYS A 182 1.49 -4.84 8.49
C CYS A 182 2.88 -5.46 8.72
N TYR A 183 2.97 -6.52 9.54
CA TYR A 183 4.21 -7.27 9.75
C TYR A 183 4.59 -8.07 8.50
N ALA A 184 3.62 -8.75 7.88
CA ALA A 184 3.84 -9.60 6.71
C ALA A 184 4.33 -8.80 5.49
N ILE A 185 3.77 -7.61 5.26
CA ILE A 185 4.14 -6.73 4.14
C ILE A 185 5.42 -5.92 4.40
N CYS A 186 5.85 -5.80 5.66
CA CYS A 186 6.97 -4.95 6.01
C CYS A 186 8.28 -5.46 5.36
N PRO A 187 8.97 -4.64 4.53
CA PRO A 187 10.23 -5.02 3.90
C PRO A 187 11.37 -5.09 4.92
N ARG A 188 11.16 -4.48 6.10
CA ARG A 188 12.01 -4.51 7.28
C ARG A 188 11.37 -5.34 8.40
N ARG A 189 10.57 -6.35 8.08
CA ARG A 189 9.97 -7.26 9.08
C ARG A 189 11.04 -7.81 10.03
N ARG A 190 10.70 -7.98 11.30
CA ARG A 190 11.59 -8.33 12.42
C ARG A 190 12.54 -7.22 12.88
N HIS A 191 12.79 -6.21 12.06
CA HIS A 191 13.58 -5.03 12.44
C HIS A 191 12.65 -3.85 12.80
N ALA A 192 11.88 -3.36 11.83
CA ALA A 192 10.98 -2.21 11.98
C ALA A 192 9.62 -2.57 12.61
N ILE A 193 9.06 -3.73 12.24
CA ILE A 193 7.84 -4.25 12.85
C ILE A 193 8.16 -5.64 13.36
N ARG A 194 8.04 -5.81 14.67
CA ARG A 194 8.12 -7.10 15.38
C ARG A 194 6.74 -7.43 15.95
N LEU A 195 6.55 -8.66 16.39
CA LEU A 195 5.29 -9.09 16.99
C LEU A 195 5.49 -9.27 18.49
N GLU A 196 4.51 -8.86 19.29
CA GLU A 196 4.44 -9.26 20.69
C GLU A 196 4.46 -10.79 20.80
N PRO A 197 5.22 -11.34 21.75
CA PRO A 197 5.13 -12.75 22.07
C PRO A 197 3.69 -13.14 22.44
N GLY A 198 3.24 -14.31 21.97
CA GLY A 198 1.89 -14.83 22.22
C GLY A 198 1.08 -15.08 20.95
N GLY A 199 -0.18 -15.48 21.11
CA GLY A 199 -1.06 -15.86 20.00
C GLY A 199 -1.73 -14.71 19.23
N PHE A 200 -1.54 -13.46 19.68
CA PHE A 200 -2.30 -12.31 19.18
C PHE A 200 -1.62 -11.56 18.04
N LEU A 201 -0.31 -11.76 17.86
CA LEU A 201 0.51 -11.10 16.83
C LEU A 201 0.30 -9.57 16.81
N ALA A 202 0.26 -8.95 17.98
CA ALA A 202 0.17 -7.49 18.07
C ALA A 202 1.49 -6.88 17.55
N PRO A 203 1.45 -5.92 16.59
CA PRO A 203 2.66 -5.34 16.03
C PRO A 203 3.29 -4.36 17.02
N ILE A 204 4.59 -4.43 17.18
CA ILE A 204 5.41 -3.43 17.88
C ILE A 204 6.31 -2.79 16.84
N VAL A 205 6.28 -1.46 16.78
CA VAL A 205 7.09 -0.67 15.86
C VAL A 205 8.40 -0.31 16.54
N ASN A 206 9.52 -0.54 15.85
CA ASN A 206 10.80 0.08 16.17
C ASN A 206 11.02 1.25 15.21
N GLU A 207 10.94 2.47 15.73
CA GLU A 207 11.05 3.70 14.94
C GLU A 207 12.44 3.89 14.33
N GLU A 208 13.50 3.41 14.99
CA GLU A 208 14.89 3.57 14.52
C GLU A 208 15.19 2.71 13.28
N GLU A 209 14.48 1.58 13.16
CA GLU A 209 14.56 0.64 12.03
C GLU A 209 13.48 0.90 10.97
N CYS A 210 12.49 1.73 11.29
CA CYS A 210 11.43 2.12 10.37
C CYS A 210 11.96 3.11 9.33
N VAL A 211 11.73 2.78 8.07
CA VAL A 211 12.22 3.57 6.94
C VAL A 211 11.12 4.44 6.30
N GLY A 212 9.88 4.32 6.78
CA GLY A 212 8.76 5.15 6.30
C GLY A 212 8.20 4.77 4.93
N CYS A 213 8.41 3.53 4.47
CA CYS A 213 8.00 3.11 3.12
C CYS A 213 6.47 3.10 2.92
N GLY A 214 5.70 2.95 3.99
CA GLY A 214 4.24 3.05 3.97
C GLY A 214 3.44 1.86 3.46
N MET A 215 4.08 0.72 3.16
CA MET A 215 3.35 -0.51 2.82
C MET A 215 2.43 -1.00 3.96
N CYS A 216 2.78 -0.73 5.22
CA CYS A 216 1.95 -1.09 6.37
C CYS A 216 0.65 -0.27 6.45
N GLU A 217 0.70 1.04 6.15
CA GLU A 217 -0.50 1.85 6.02
C GLU A 217 -1.31 1.39 4.81
N GLU A 218 -0.69 1.20 3.64
CA GLU A 218 -1.36 0.75 2.41
C GLU A 218 -2.22 -0.50 2.67
N ILE A 219 -1.64 -1.53 3.31
CA ILE A 219 -2.33 -2.80 3.52
C ILE A 219 -3.37 -2.74 4.64
N CYS A 220 -3.24 -1.82 5.60
CA CYS A 220 -4.07 -1.82 6.81
C CYS A 220 -5.56 -1.72 6.51
N ARG A 221 -6.34 -2.76 6.84
CA ARG A 221 -7.81 -2.75 6.67
C ARG A 221 -8.58 -2.26 7.89
N ALA A 222 -7.89 -2.03 9.01
CA ALA A 222 -8.49 -1.50 10.23
C ALA A 222 -8.66 0.03 10.11
N VAL A 223 -9.70 0.47 9.38
CA VAL A 223 -9.94 1.88 9.07
C VAL A 223 -11.27 2.36 9.68
N VAL A 224 -11.19 3.36 10.57
CA VAL A 224 -12.36 3.97 11.22
C VAL A 224 -12.39 5.45 10.88
N ARG A 225 -13.48 5.90 10.22
CA ARG A 225 -13.63 7.31 9.78
C ARG A 225 -12.45 7.82 8.94
N GLY A 226 -11.85 6.94 8.14
CA GLY A 226 -10.70 7.26 7.28
C GLY A 226 -9.33 7.18 7.99
N GLU A 227 -9.30 6.90 9.30
CA GLU A 227 -8.07 6.71 10.06
C GLU A 227 -7.69 5.23 10.11
N PRO A 228 -6.51 4.83 9.57
CA PRO A 228 -5.99 3.48 9.69
C PRO A 228 -5.41 3.25 11.09
N ALA A 229 -5.34 1.98 11.50
CA ALA A 229 -4.70 1.62 12.76
C ALA A 229 -3.18 1.86 12.76
N ILE A 230 -2.53 1.81 11.60
CA ILE A 230 -1.11 2.18 11.46
C ILE A 230 -1.02 3.25 10.37
N ARG A 231 -0.48 4.40 10.74
CA ARG A 231 -0.36 5.58 9.87
C ARG A 231 1.10 5.95 9.72
N VAL A 232 1.53 6.25 8.52
CA VAL A 232 2.86 6.79 8.23
C VAL A 232 2.82 8.28 8.51
N VAL A 233 3.75 8.75 9.33
CA VAL A 233 3.86 10.15 9.70
C VAL A 233 5.22 10.68 9.22
N PRO A 234 5.24 11.81 8.50
CA PRO A 234 6.50 12.40 8.05
C PRO A 234 7.36 12.84 9.24
N THR A 235 8.66 12.55 9.18
CA THR A 235 9.63 12.94 10.22
C THR A 235 10.30 14.28 9.90
N ARG A 236 10.06 14.82 8.71
CA ARG A 236 10.66 16.07 8.21
C ARG A 236 9.57 17.06 7.83
N ARG A 237 9.77 18.33 8.18
CA ARG A 237 8.88 19.44 7.84
C ARG A 237 9.24 19.94 6.43
N ILE A 238 8.23 20.25 5.61
CA ILE A 238 8.40 20.82 4.27
C ILE A 238 8.95 22.25 4.36
N ALA A 239 9.83 22.63 3.43
CA ALA A 239 10.20 24.02 3.23
C ALA A 239 9.01 24.79 2.61
N GLY A 240 8.35 25.62 3.42
CA GLY A 240 7.18 26.41 3.00
C GLY A 240 5.90 25.59 2.96
N ALA A 241 5.26 25.45 4.12
CA ALA A 241 3.97 24.77 4.27
C ALA A 241 2.97 25.26 3.20
N TYR A 242 2.56 24.33 2.34
CA TYR A 242 1.64 24.60 1.26
C TYR A 242 0.23 24.89 1.82
N ASN A 243 -0.26 26.12 1.63
CA ASN A 243 -1.64 26.49 1.89
C ASN A 243 -2.51 25.99 0.72
N GLY A 244 -3.25 24.90 0.96
CA GLY A 244 -3.92 24.09 -0.06
C GLY A 244 -4.84 24.81 -1.04
N THR A 245 -4.73 24.45 -2.32
CA THR A 245 -5.81 24.49 -3.34
C THR A 245 -5.59 23.36 -4.36
N HIS A 246 -6.33 22.26 -4.21
CA HIS A 246 -6.17 21.06 -5.03
C HIS A 246 -6.64 21.26 -6.48
N SER A 247 -5.72 21.23 -7.45
CA SER A 247 -6.07 20.80 -8.80
C SER A 247 -6.21 19.28 -8.80
N LYS A 248 -7.44 18.76 -8.87
CA LYS A 248 -7.69 17.33 -9.10
C LYS A 248 -6.85 16.87 -10.31
N GLN A 249 -5.96 15.88 -10.11
CA GLN A 249 -5.34 15.21 -11.27
C GLN A 249 -6.48 14.69 -12.18
N PRO A 250 -6.41 14.90 -13.50
CA PRO A 250 -7.44 14.42 -14.40
C PRO A 250 -7.45 12.90 -14.34
N GLN A 251 -8.56 12.33 -13.86
CA GLN A 251 -8.83 10.92 -14.05
C GLN A 251 -8.78 10.66 -15.56
N LYS A 252 -7.92 9.73 -16.00
CA LYS A 252 -7.94 9.24 -17.38
C LYS A 252 -9.38 8.85 -17.70
N LYS A 253 -10.05 9.63 -18.55
CA LYS A 253 -11.30 9.21 -19.18
C LYS A 253 -10.96 7.97 -20.00
N GLU A 254 -11.59 6.85 -19.66
CA GLU A 254 -11.63 5.70 -20.54
C GLU A 254 -12.19 6.18 -21.87
N VAL A 255 -11.38 6.04 -22.92
CA VAL A 255 -11.77 6.35 -24.29
C VAL A 255 -12.74 5.25 -24.71
N GLY A 256 -14.01 5.63 -24.86
CA GLY A 256 -15.03 4.81 -25.52
C GLY A 256 -14.85 4.79 -27.03
#